data_AF-A0AAW1M6G2-F1
#
_entry.id   AF-A0AAW1M6G2-F1
#
_cell.length_a   1.000
_cell.length_b   1.000
_cell.length_c   1.000
_cell.angle_alpha   90.00
_cell.angle_beta   90.00
_cell.angle_gamma   90.00
#
_symmetry.space_group_name_H-M   'P 1'
#
loop_
_entity.id
_entity.type
_entity.pdbx_description
1 polymer ?
#
loop_
_entity_poly.entity_id
_entity_poly.type
_entity_poly.pdbx_seq_one_letter_code
_entity_poly.pdbx_strand_id
1 'polypeptide(L)' 'MKPFIVMSGKFISRNQWVVAGADYMFIRDYNYNTIDKVKVFEAHIDYIRRVAVHPTLPYVLSSSDDMLITVWDWDKG' A
#
# COMPACT_ATOMS: atom_id res chain seq x y z
N MET A 1 -14.92 -11.03 4.75
CA MET A 1 -13.65 -10.59 4.15
C MET A 1 -12.72 -11.78 4.08
N LYS A 2 -12.25 -12.20 2.90
CA LYS A 2 -11.29 -13.31 2.80
C LYS A 2 -9.98 -12.83 3.47
N PRO A 3 -9.42 -13.54 4.46
CA PRO A 3 -8.19 -13.11 5.09
C PRO A 3 -7.05 -13.19 4.05
N PHE A 4 -6.31 -12.08 3.93
CA PHE A 4 -5.07 -12.01 3.14
C PHE A 4 -3.93 -11.82 4.14
N ILE A 5 -2.77 -12.43 3.89
CA ILE A 5 -1.61 -12.16 4.74
C ILE A 5 -1.16 -10.74 4.41
N VAL A 6 -1.08 -9.91 5.44
CA VAL A 6 -0.56 -8.55 5.35
C VAL A 6 0.87 -8.59 5.85
N MET A 7 1.82 -8.36 4.93
CA MET A 7 3.24 -8.34 5.28
C MET A 7 3.65 -6.98 5.85
N SER A 8 2.98 -5.90 5.44
CA SER A 8 3.23 -4.56 5.96
C SER A 8 2.02 -3.65 5.81
N GLY A 9 1.68 -2.92 6.87
CA GLY A 9 0.63 -1.88 6.85
C GLY A 9 1.11 -0.55 7.44
N LYS A 10 0.58 0.56 6.92
CA LYS A 10 0.81 1.93 7.42
C LYS A 10 -0.46 2.76 7.34
N PHE A 11 -0.65 3.67 8.29
CA PHE A 11 -1.71 4.67 8.23
C PHE A 11 -1.35 5.82 7.30
N ILE A 12 -2.33 6.28 6.54
CA ILE A 12 -2.34 7.57 5.85
C ILE A 12 -3.44 8.40 6.55
N SER A 13 -3.09 8.96 7.71
CA SER A 13 -4.04 9.62 8.61
C SER A 13 -4.77 10.79 7.95
N ARG A 14 -4.08 11.57 7.11
CA ARG A 14 -4.66 12.70 6.37
C ARG A 14 -5.81 12.32 5.44
N ASN A 15 -5.86 11.07 4.99
CA ASN A 15 -6.92 10.57 4.11
C ASN A 15 -7.89 9.62 4.84
N GLN A 16 -7.63 9.32 6.12
CA GLN A 16 -8.32 8.25 6.87
C GLN A 16 -8.16 6.87 6.21
N TRP A 17 -6.98 6.62 5.62
CA TRP A 17 -6.68 5.37 4.93
C TRP A 17 -5.65 4.52 5.68
N VAL A 18 -5.64 3.23 5.37
CA VAL A 18 -4.53 2.31 5.61
C VAL A 18 -4.03 1.82 4.26
N VAL A 19 -2.72 1.92 4.04
CA VAL A 19 -2.02 1.24 2.95
C VAL A 19 -1.45 -0.07 3.46
N ALA A 20 -1.67 -1.16 2.71
CA ALA A 20 -1.16 -2.47 3.02
C ALA A 20 -0.43 -3.07 1.81
N GLY A 21 0.82 -3.46 2.00
CA GLY A 21 1.50 -4.43 1.15
C GLY A 21 1.04 -5.83 1.57
N ALA A 22 0.40 -6.55 0.64
CA ALA A 22 -0.20 -7.84 0.90
C ALA A 22 0.27 -8.89 -0.13
N ASP A 23 -0.05 -10.16 0.13
CA ASP A 23 0.35 -11.24 -0.78
C ASP A 23 -0.08 -10.97 -2.23
N TYR A 24 0.72 -11.52 -3.15
CA TYR A 24 0.62 -11.38 -4.61
C TYR A 24 1.06 -10.04 -5.18
N MET A 25 1.98 -9.33 -4.51
CA MET A 25 2.64 -8.14 -5.08
C MET A 25 1.74 -6.91 -5.24
N PHE A 26 0.58 -6.92 -4.59
CA PHE A 26 -0.39 -5.82 -4.61
C PHE A 26 -0.20 -4.86 -3.43
N ILE A 27 -0.33 -3.57 -3.72
CA ILE A 27 -0.66 -2.56 -2.72
C ILE A 27 -2.17 -2.40 -2.68
N ARG A 28 -2.71 -2.30 -1.46
CA ARG A 28 -4.14 -2.15 -1.21
C ARG A 28 -4.37 -1.02 -0.21
N ASP A 29 -5.22 -0.08 -0.60
CA ASP A 29 -5.64 1.04 0.23
C ASP A 29 -7.09 0.87 0.66
N TYR A 30 -7.35 1.13 1.94
CA TYR A 30 -8.68 1.04 2.55
C TYR A 30 -8.98 2.26 3.38
N ASN A 31 -10.23 2.75 3.33
CA ASN A 31 -10.73 3.69 4.30
C ASN A 31 -11.03 2.94 5.61
N TYR A 32 -10.39 3.30 6.72
CA TYR A 32 -10.57 2.55 7.97
C TYR A 32 -11.84 2.90 8.75
N ASN A 33 -12.56 3.97 8.37
CA ASN A 33 -13.83 4.32 8.98
C ASN A 33 -14.99 3.56 8.32
N THR A 34 -14.99 3.47 6.99
CA THR A 34 -16.06 2.81 6.23
C THR A 34 -15.75 1.35 5.89
N ILE A 35 -14.49 0.94 6.01
CA ILE A 35 -13.97 -0.37 5.57
C ILE A 35 -14.01 -0.53 4.05
N ASP A 36 -14.28 0.55 3.30
CA ASP A 36 -14.30 0.53 1.86
C ASP A 36 -12.89 0.42 1.29
N LYS A 37 -12.78 -0.35 0.21
CA LYS A 37 -11.57 -0.42 -0.61
C LYS A 37 -11.46 0.87 -1.44
N VAL A 38 -10.33 1.55 -1.31
CA VAL A 38 -10.03 2.79 -2.03
C VAL A 38 -9.30 2.48 -3.33
N LYS A 39 -8.17 1.76 -3.25
CA LYS A 39 -7.35 1.37 -4.40
C LYS A 39 -6.75 -0.02 -4.21
N VAL A 40 -6.56 -0.72 -5.32
CA VAL A 40 -5.79 -1.98 -5.39
C VAL A 40 -5.07 -2.01 -6.72
N PHE A 41 -3.76 -2.18 -6.69
CA PHE A 41 -2.93 -2.26 -7.89
C PHE A 41 -1.73 -3.19 -7.66
N GLU A 42 -1.30 -3.84 -8.74
CA GLU A 42 -0.09 -4.65 -8.76
C GLU A 42 1.10 -3.69 -8.77
N ALA A 43 1.86 -3.69 -7.67
CA ALA A 43 2.95 -2.75 -7.46
C ALA A 43 4.31 -3.35 -7.86
N HIS A 44 4.45 -4.66 -7.72
CA HIS A 44 5.71 -5.37 -7.89
C HIS A 44 5.47 -6.69 -8.63
N ILE A 45 6.55 -7.37 -9.04
CA ILE A 45 6.47 -8.72 -9.62
C ILE A 45 6.94 -9.82 -8.66
N ASP A 46 7.31 -9.43 -7.44
CA ASP A 46 7.64 -10.33 -6.32
C ASP A 46 7.14 -9.76 -4.96
N TYR A 47 7.43 -10.44 -3.85
CA TYR A 47 6.90 -10.12 -2.53
C TYR A 47 7.28 -8.71 -2.04
N ILE A 48 6.28 -7.94 -1.66
CA ILE A 48 6.46 -6.65 -0.96
C ILE A 48 6.89 -6.91 0.48
N ARG A 49 8.07 -6.40 0.86
CA ARG A 49 8.64 -6.56 2.20
C ARG A 49 8.26 -5.43 3.14
N ARG A 50 8.19 -4.20 2.64
CA ARG A 50 7.90 -2.99 3.43
C ARG A 50 7.14 -1.96 2.61
N VAL A 51 6.32 -1.18 3.32
CA VAL A 51 5.74 0.06 2.83
C VAL A 51 6.01 1.20 3.81
N ALA A 52 6.22 2.39 3.27
CA ALA A 52 6.39 3.63 4.02
C ALA A 52 5.53 4.74 3.40
N VAL A 53 5.01 5.64 4.24
CA VAL A 53 4.15 6.75 3.83
C VAL A 53 4.94 8.04 4.03
N HIS A 54 5.04 8.87 3.00
CA HIS A 54 5.64 10.19 3.14
C HIS A 54 4.79 11.07 4.07
N PRO A 55 5.38 11.80 5.02
CA PRO A 55 4.61 12.51 6.06
C PRO A 55 3.70 13.60 5.50
N THR A 56 4.06 14.24 4.39
CA THR A 56 3.35 15.42 3.86
C THR A 56 2.94 15.35 2.39
N LEU A 57 3.54 14.47 1.59
CA LEU A 57 3.35 14.39 0.14
C LEU A 57 2.57 13.12 -0.17
N PRO A 58 1.84 13.03 -1.29
CA PRO A 58 0.98 11.89 -1.60
C PRO A 58 1.76 10.64 -2.02
N TYR A 59 2.86 10.30 -1.34
CA TYR A 59 3.79 9.24 -1.71
C TYR A 59 3.74 8.04 -0.77
N VAL A 60 3.56 6.86 -1.36
CA VAL A 60 3.89 5.57 -0.75
C VAL A 60 5.19 5.07 -1.36
N LEU A 61 6.14 4.67 -0.54
CA LEU A 61 7.32 3.94 -0.95
C LEU A 61 7.13 2.45 -0.64
N SER A 62 7.45 1.58 -1.59
CA SER A 62 7.45 0.14 -1.41
C SER A 62 8.80 -0.47 -1.76
N SER A 63 9.18 -1.53 -1.06
CA SER A 63 10.37 -2.34 -1.35
C SER A 63 9.98 -3.81 -1.53
N SER A 64 10.54 -4.47 -2.53
CA SER A 64 10.16 -5.83 -2.93
C SER A 64 11.37 -6.74 -3.15
N ASP A 65 11.13 -8.05 -3.16
CA ASP A 65 12.11 -9.08 -3.54
C ASP A 65 12.47 -9.04 -5.03
N ASP A 66 11.71 -8.30 -5.85
CA ASP A 66 12.01 -8.07 -7.28
C ASP A 66 13.22 -7.15 -7.53
N MET A 67 13.96 -6.82 -6.46
CA MET A 67 15.12 -5.94 -6.44
C MET A 67 14.80 -4.47 -6.72
N LEU A 68 13.52 -4.05 -6.67
CA LEU A 68 13.10 -2.68 -6.88
C LEU A 68 12.57 -2.00 -5.61
N ILE A 69 12.76 -0.68 -5.58
CA ILE A 69 12.08 0.25 -4.69
C ILE A 69 11.28 1.20 -5.57
N THR A 70 9.99 1.31 -5.31
CA THR A 70 9.07 2.11 -6.13
C THR A 70 8.37 3.16 -5.27
N VAL A 71 8.19 4.35 -5.83
CA VAL A 71 7.41 5.44 -5.23
C VAL A 71 6.12 5.61 -6.01
N TRP A 72 5.00 5.60 -5.31
CA TRP A 72 3.64 5.71 -5.85
C TRP A 72 3.03 7.02 -5.41
N ASP A 73 2.52 7.80 -6.37
CA ASP A 73 1.76 9.02 -6.12
C ASP A 73 0.26 8.70 -6.14
N TRP A 74 -0.35 8.60 -4.96
CA TRP A 74 -1.76 8.19 -4.88
C TRP A 74 -2.74 9.27 -5.36
N ASP A 75 -2.29 10.51 -5.58
CA ASP A 75 -3.12 11.54 -6.21
C ASP A 75 -3.13 11.39 -7.75
N LYS A 76 -2.14 10.69 -8.33
CA LYS A 76 -1.97 10.53 -9.78
C LYS A 76 -2.28 9.15 -10.33
N GLY A 77 -2.32 8.10 -9.51
CA GLY A 77 -2.67 6.75 -9.96
C GLY A 77 -2.47 5.71 -8.89
#